data_AF-A0A7V4M5A1-F1
#
_entry.id   AF-A0A7V4M5A1-F1
#
_cell.length_a   1.000
_cell.length_b   1.000
_cell.length_c   1.000
_cell.angle_alpha   90.00
_cell.angle_beta   90.00
_cell.angle_gamma   90.00
#
_symmetry.space_group_name_H-M   'P 1'
#
loop_
_entity.id
_entity.type
_entity.pdbx_description
1 polymer ?
#
loop_
_entity_poly.entity_id
_entity_poly.type
_entity_poly.pdbx_seq_one_letter_code
_entity_poly.pdbx_strand_id
1 'polypeptide(L)'
;MPIYEYEHDGPVGAQCKARFEVLQRLSDPPLSQCPDCGGACHRVFSSFAAASGRKDLLSPKNLAKHGFTQYRRAGGGYYEKTCGKGPAVIKGD
;
A
#
# COMPACT_ATOMS: atom_id res chain seq x y z
N MET A 1 25.14 -1.03 0.70
CA MET A 1 24.71 -2.13 -0.18
C MET A 1 23.19 -2.18 -0.15
N PRO A 2 22.49 -1.67 -1.18
CA PRO A 2 21.04 -1.86 -1.29
C PRO A 2 20.66 -3.33 -1.47
N ILE A 3 19.40 -3.64 -1.18
CA ILE A 3 18.74 -4.88 -1.59
C ILE A 3 17.95 -4.57 -2.85
N TYR A 4 18.12 -5.38 -3.89
CA TYR A 4 17.30 -5.34 -5.09
C TYR A 4 16.47 -6.62 -5.21
N GLU A 5 15.31 -6.50 -5.82
CA GLU A 5 14.43 -7.61 -6.12
C GLU A 5 14.55 -7.97 -7.61
N TYR A 6 14.54 -9.27 -7.91
CA TYR A 6 14.66 -9.83 -9.24
C TYR A 6 13.54 -10.85 -9.48
N GLU A 7 13.11 -10.98 -10.73
CA GLU A 7 12.10 -11.94 -11.16
C GLU A 7 12.62 -12.78 -12.33
N HIS A 8 12.32 -14.08 -12.33
CA HIS A 8 12.65 -14.99 -13.42
C HIS A 8 11.79 -14.72 -14.66
N ASP A 9 12.42 -14.71 -15.84
CA ASP A 9 11.73 -14.51 -17.12
C ASP A 9 10.98 -15.75 -17.62
N GLY A 10 11.24 -16.91 -17.00
CA GLY A 10 10.76 -18.20 -17.46
C GLY A 10 10.64 -19.22 -16.33
N PRO A 11 10.69 -20.53 -16.65
CA PRO A 11 10.57 -21.59 -15.67
C PRO A 11 11.60 -21.43 -14.54
N VAL A 12 11.10 -21.47 -13.31
CA VAL A 12 11.91 -21.32 -12.11
C VAL A 12 12.54 -22.68 -11.76
N GLY A 13 13.81 -22.67 -11.32
CA GLY A 13 14.47 -23.88 -10.86
C GLY A 13 13.76 -24.48 -9.65
N ALA A 14 13.88 -25.79 -9.43
CA ALA A 14 13.14 -26.51 -8.39
C ALA A 14 13.32 -25.94 -6.97
N GLN A 15 14.45 -25.28 -6.69
CA GLN A 15 14.78 -24.69 -5.39
C GLN A 15 14.71 -23.16 -5.38
N CYS A 16 14.28 -22.54 -6.48
CA CYS A 16 14.23 -21.09 -6.62
C CYS A 16 12.81 -20.58 -6.41
N LYS A 17 12.71 -19.32 -5.96
CA LYS A 17 11.45 -18.58 -5.93
C LYS A 17 11.30 -17.82 -7.26
N ALA A 18 10.06 -17.57 -7.68
CA ALA A 18 9.79 -16.74 -8.86
C ALA A 18 10.40 -15.34 -8.73
N ARG A 19 10.37 -14.79 -7.50
CA ARG A 19 11.06 -13.55 -7.11
C ARG A 19 12.03 -13.79 -5.97
N PHE A 20 13.16 -13.12 -6.01
CA PHE A 20 14.21 -13.22 -5.00
C PHE A 20 14.89 -11.86 -4.77
N GLU A 21 15.57 -11.75 -3.63
CA GLU A 21 16.25 -10.54 -3.19
C GLU A 21 17.77 -10.75 -3.21
N VAL A 22 18.51 -9.73 -3.64
CA VAL A 22 19.97 -9.76 -3.69
C VAL A 22 20.54 -8.50 -3.06
N LEU A 23 21.46 -8.68 -2.12
CA LEU A 23 22.30 -7.60 -1.60
C LEU A 23 23.39 -7.28 -2.63
N GLN A 24 23.31 -6.13 -3.30
CA GLN A 24 24.18 -5.78 -4.44
C GLN A 24 24.79 -4.37 -4.26
N ARG A 25 25.98 -4.08 -4.82
CA ARG A 25 26.52 -2.71 -4.80
C ARG A 25 25.72 -1.86 -5.78
N LEU A 26 25.58 -0.58 -5.45
CA LEU A 26 24.92 0.37 -6.37
C LEU A 26 25.67 0.51 -7.72
N SER A 27 26.99 0.28 -7.70
CA SER A 27 27.86 0.34 -8.90
C SER A 27 27.81 -0.92 -9.76
N ASP A 28 27.27 -2.03 -9.25
CA ASP A 28 27.27 -3.28 -9.98
C ASP A 28 26.17 -3.28 -11.05
N PRO A 29 26.41 -3.87 -12.23
CA PRO A 29 25.37 -4.02 -13.23
C PRO A 29 24.24 -4.94 -12.73
N PRO A 30 22.98 -4.73 -13.15
CA PRO A 30 21.90 -5.64 -12.81
C PRO A 30 22.19 -7.08 -13.25
N LEU A 31 21.73 -8.05 -12.46
CA LEU A 31 21.84 -9.46 -12.84
C LEU A 31 20.96 -9.76 -14.07
N SER A 32 21.50 -10.56 -14.98
CA SER A 32 20.77 -11.15 -16.12
C SER A 32 20.46 -12.63 -15.91
N GLN A 33 21.05 -13.25 -14.89
CA GLN A 33 20.89 -14.66 -14.55
C GLN A 33 20.79 -14.80 -13.03
N CYS A 34 19.93 -15.72 -12.59
CA CYS A 34 19.77 -16.07 -11.19
C CYS A 34 21.05 -16.77 -10.67
N PRO A 35 21.60 -16.35 -9.52
CA PRO A 35 22.81 -16.95 -8.97
C PRO A 35 22.61 -18.40 -8.50
N ASP A 36 21.37 -18.81 -8.20
CA ASP A 36 21.08 -20.15 -7.66
C ASP A 36 20.86 -21.20 -8.77
N CYS A 37 20.19 -20.84 -9.87
CA CYS A 37 19.87 -21.79 -10.94
C CYS A 37 20.32 -21.39 -12.35
N GLY A 38 20.91 -20.20 -12.53
CA GLY A 38 21.39 -19.70 -13.83
C GLY A 38 20.28 -19.28 -14.81
N GLY A 39 19.00 -19.42 -14.44
CA GLY A 39 17.88 -19.00 -15.28
C GLY A 39 17.87 -17.49 -15.53
N ALA A 40 17.41 -17.07 -16.71
CA ALA A 40 17.29 -15.65 -17.07
C ALA A 40 16.37 -14.90 -16.09
N CYS A 41 16.78 -13.70 -15.70
CA CYS A 41 16.03 -12.83 -14.81
C CYS A 41 16.25 -11.35 -15.12
N HIS A 42 15.35 -10.51 -14.61
CA HIS A 42 15.47 -9.05 -14.66
C HIS A 42 15.17 -8.42 -13.30
N ARG A 43 15.73 -7.22 -13.07
CA ARG A 43 15.49 -6.45 -11.85
C ARG A 43 14.08 -5.85 -11.86
N VAL A 44 13.34 -6.04 -10.78
CA VAL A 44 12.01 -5.46 -10.58
C VAL A 44 12.03 -4.38 -9.52
N PHE A 45 11.13 -3.41 -9.64
CA PHE A 45 10.92 -2.45 -8.56
C PHE A 45 10.25 -3.16 -7.39
N SER A 46 10.82 -2.98 -6.20
CA SER A 46 10.24 -3.55 -4.99
C SER A 46 8.81 -3.04 -4.80
N SER A 47 7.91 -3.93 -4.38
CA SER A 47 6.55 -3.55 -4.05
C SER A 47 6.59 -2.63 -2.83
N PHE A 48 6.19 -1.37 -3.00
CA PHE A 48 5.89 -0.50 -1.87
C PHE A 48 4.38 -0.52 -1.64
N ALA A 49 3.96 -0.50 -0.38
CA ALA A 49 2.58 -0.22 -0.06
C ALA A 49 2.28 1.21 -0.51
N ALA A 50 1.60 1.37 -1.65
CA ALA A 50 1.09 2.67 -2.08
C ALA A 50 0.07 3.12 -1.02
N ALA A 51 0.52 4.00 -0.11
CA ALA A 51 -0.36 4.61 0.87
C ALA A 51 -1.36 5.48 0.10
N SER A 52 -2.54 4.91 -0.17
CA SER A 52 -3.66 5.68 -0.71
C SER A 52 -3.94 6.81 0.29
N GLY A 53 -4.09 8.05 -0.21
CA GLY A 53 -4.22 9.22 0.64
C GLY A 53 -5.34 9.04 1.66
N ARG A 54 -5.05 9.28 2.95
CA ARG A 54 -6.03 9.18 4.05
C ARG A 54 -7.31 9.98 3.80
N LYS A 55 -7.24 11.01 2.95
CA LYS A 55 -8.36 11.89 2.61
C LYS A 55 -9.52 11.14 1.95
N ASP A 56 -9.25 10.23 1.03
CA ASP A 56 -10.31 9.49 0.32
C ASP A 56 -10.92 8.42 1.22
N LEU A 57 -10.07 7.76 2.03
CA LEU A 57 -10.48 6.80 3.05
C LEU A 57 -11.43 7.43 4.09
N LEU A 58 -11.11 8.63 4.57
CA LEU A 58 -11.89 9.38 5.56
C LEU A 58 -12.88 10.37 4.92
N SER A 59 -13.14 10.25 3.61
CA SER A 59 -14.10 11.12 2.95
C SER A 59 -15.53 10.81 3.45
N PRO A 60 -16.42 11.82 3.56
CA PRO A 60 -17.80 11.61 4.02
C PRO A 60 -18.55 10.56 3.19
N LYS A 61 -18.26 10.51 1.88
CA LYS A 61 -18.83 9.53 0.96
C LYS A 61 -18.41 8.10 1.31
N ASN A 62 -17.12 7.88 1.60
CA ASN A 62 -16.61 6.57 1.95
C ASN A 62 -17.08 6.14 3.33
N LEU A 63 -17.08 7.06 4.30
CA LEU A 63 -17.61 6.83 5.65
C LEU A 63 -19.09 6.39 5.59
N ALA A 64 -19.93 7.11 4.84
CA ALA A 64 -21.33 6.75 4.67
C ALA A 64 -21.51 5.39 3.98
N LYS A 65 -20.71 5.10 2.94
CA LYS A 65 -20.74 3.80 2.23
C LYS A 65 -20.46 2.63 3.18
N HIS A 66 -19.56 2.82 4.14
CA HIS A 66 -19.18 1.81 5.13
C HIS A 66 -20.03 1.86 6.42
N GLY A 67 -21.12 2.63 6.43
CA GLY A 67 -22.06 2.67 7.55
C GLY A 67 -21.64 3.55 8.73
N PHE A 68 -20.56 4.32 8.59
CA PHE A 68 -20.15 5.29 9.60
C PHE A 68 -20.99 6.57 9.51
N THR A 69 -21.19 7.18 10.67
CA THR A 69 -21.81 8.51 10.80
C THR A 69 -20.75 9.50 11.26
N GLN A 70 -20.58 10.58 10.49
CA GLN A 70 -19.62 11.62 10.78
C GLN A 70 -20.34 12.87 11.28
N TYR A 71 -19.83 13.44 12.38
CA TYR A 71 -20.22 14.76 12.85
C TYR A 71 -19.03 15.71 12.84
N ARG A 72 -19.28 16.97 12.46
CA ARG A 72 -18.30 18.06 12.48
C ARG A 72 -18.69 19.05 13.57
N ARG A 73 -17.71 19.50 14.35
CA ARG A 73 -17.92 20.48 15.42
C ARG A 73 -18.37 21.81 14.82
N ALA A 74 -19.58 22.26 15.19
CA ALA A 74 -20.16 23.53 14.77
C ALA A 74 -19.89 24.68 15.76
N GLY A 75 -19.39 24.35 16.96
CA GLY A 75 -19.07 25.31 18.02
C GLY A 75 -20.04 25.20 19.21
N GLY A 76 -19.70 25.80 20.35
CA GLY A 76 -20.59 25.83 21.53
C GLY A 76 -21.01 24.46 22.10
N GLY A 77 -20.22 23.40 21.86
CA GLY A 77 -20.57 22.03 22.23
C GLY A 77 -21.47 21.31 21.22
N TYR A 78 -21.86 21.96 20.13
CA TYR A 78 -22.69 21.38 19.08
C TYR A 78 -21.86 20.73 17.98
N TYR A 79 -22.38 19.60 17.48
CA TYR A 79 -21.82 18.83 16.39
C TYR A 79 -22.89 18.58 15.34
N GLU A 80 -22.62 18.97 14.10
CA GLU A 80 -23.52 18.81 12.96
C GLU A 80 -23.17 17.58 12.14
N LYS A 81 -24.20 16.81 11.76
CA LYS A 81 -24.01 15.61 10.96
C LYS A 81 -23.56 15.96 9.54
N THR A 82 -22.42 15.40 9.14
CA THR A 82 -21.87 15.55 7.79
C THR A 82 -22.25 14.37 6.89
N CYS A 83 -22.33 13.14 7.43
CA CYS A 83 -22.76 11.96 6.69
C CYS A 83 -23.28 10.84 7.61
N GLY A 84 -23.95 9.84 7.04
CA GLY A 84 -24.44 8.65 7.75
C GLY A 84 -25.84 8.80 8.37
N LYS A 85 -26.24 7.78 9.13
CA LYS A 85 -27.57 7.70 9.77
C LYS A 85 -27.46 8.18 11.22
N GLY A 86 -28.37 9.05 11.64
CA GLY A 86 -28.34 9.67 12.97
C GLY A 86 -29.03 11.03 13.01
N PRO A 87 -29.20 11.63 14.21
CA PRO A 87 -29.77 12.96 14.37
C PRO A 87 -28.97 14.03 13.60
N ALA A 88 -29.61 15.14 13.25
CA ALA A 88 -28.95 16.24 12.53
C ALA A 88 -27.87 16.93 13.38
N VAL A 89 -28.09 17.01 14.69
CA VAL A 89 -27.22 17.69 15.65
C VAL A 89 -27.05 16.83 16.91
N ILE A 90 -25.84 16.78 17.44
CA ILE A 90 -25.52 16.25 18.78
C ILE A 90 -24.99 17.41 19.64
N LYS A 91 -25.39 17.45 20.91
CA LYS A 91 -24.86 18.38 21.91
C LYS A 91 -23.94 17.59 22.85
N GLY A 92 -22.73 18.10 23.08
CA GLY A 92 -21.88 17.62 24.16
C GLY A 92 -22.48 18.05 25.50
N ASP A 93 -22.49 17.14 26.46
CA ASP A 93 -22.89 17.41 27.85
C ASP A 93 -22.05 18.53 28.47
#